data_AF-A0A918CM71-F1
#
_entry.id   AF-A0A918CM71-F1
#
_cell.length_a   1.000
_cell.length_b   1.000
_cell.length_c   1.000
_cell.angle_alpha   90.00
_cell.angle_beta   90.00
_cell.angle_gamma   90.00
#
_symmetry.space_group_name_H-M   'P 1'
#
loop_
_entity.id
_entity.type
_entity.pdbx_description
1 polymer ?
#
loop_
_entity_poly.entity_id
_entity_poly.type
_entity_poly.pdbx_seq_one_letter_code
_entity_poly.pdbx_strand_id
1 'polypeptide(L)'
;MTQPLTPEQLTTVLEMDFRAADLGDTDVQFAARLAYVAAAAVARADLTPPATNAQIEAGARYLLIGAEIRQLTRLAERQKSESGAEIQRDLATRLASLRLDLQTALVASGQAPARAGRQGSVSVDVVSVF
;
A
#
# COMPACT_ATOMS: atom_id res chain seq x y z
N MET A 1 -31.00 29.18 -26.52
CA MET A 1 -29.66 29.28 -25.91
C MET A 1 -29.70 28.50 -24.61
N THR A 2 -28.96 27.40 -24.51
CA THR A 2 -28.89 26.62 -23.26
C THR A 2 -28.06 27.44 -22.27
N GLN A 3 -28.59 27.69 -21.08
CA GLN A 3 -27.86 28.39 -20.03
C GLN A 3 -26.59 27.59 -19.67
N PRO A 4 -25.43 28.24 -19.47
CA PRO A 4 -24.21 27.56 -19.04
C PRO A 4 -24.44 26.94 -17.66
N LEU A 5 -23.93 25.72 -17.48
CA LEU A 5 -24.03 24.97 -16.23
C LEU A 5 -23.30 25.72 -15.11
N THR A 6 -23.91 25.89 -13.93
CA THR A 6 -23.21 26.47 -12.77
C THR A 6 -22.33 25.41 -12.08
N PRO A 7 -21.29 25.83 -11.32
CA PRO A 7 -20.49 24.88 -10.55
C PRO A 7 -21.32 24.03 -9.59
N GLU A 8 -22.32 24.61 -8.93
CA GLU A 8 -23.18 23.89 -7.99
C GLU A 8 -24.04 22.83 -8.69
N GLN A 9 -24.60 23.17 -9.85
CA GLN A 9 -25.35 22.22 -10.67
C GLN A 9 -24.46 21.05 -11.12
N LEU A 10 -23.22 21.34 -11.52
CA LEU A 10 -22.26 20.33 -11.91
C LEU A 10 -21.87 19.44 -10.73
N THR A 11 -21.67 20.01 -9.55
CA THR A 11 -21.42 19.24 -8.32
C THR A 11 -22.54 18.25 -8.06
N THR A 12 -23.81 18.67 -8.10
CA THR A 12 -24.95 17.76 -7.90
C THR A 12 -24.98 16.61 -8.91
N VAL A 13 -24.67 16.89 -10.19
CA VAL A 13 -24.59 15.83 -11.21
C VAL A 13 -23.47 14.84 -10.89
N LEU A 14 -22.29 15.33 -10.50
CA LEU A 14 -21.14 14.47 -10.18
C LEU A 14 -21.37 13.64 -8.91
N GLU A 15 -22.10 14.15 -7.92
CA GLU A 15 -22.47 13.41 -6.71
C GLU A 15 -23.37 12.19 -6.98
N MET A 16 -24.10 12.18 -8.10
CA MET A 16 -24.91 11.02 -8.48
C MET A 16 -24.05 9.83 -8.95
N ASP A 17 -22.85 10.11 -9.48
CA ASP A 17 -22.00 9.12 -10.13
C ASP A 17 -20.80 8.70 -9.29
N PHE A 18 -20.32 9.55 -8.38
CA PHE A 18 -19.11 9.31 -7.59
C PHE A 18 -19.37 9.35 -6.09
N ARG A 19 -18.59 8.57 -5.33
CA ARG A 19 -18.61 8.58 -3.86
C ARG A 19 -17.23 8.88 -3.31
N ALA A 20 -17.18 9.38 -2.07
CA ALA A 20 -15.93 9.67 -1.37
C ALA A 20 -14.98 8.45 -1.31
N ALA A 21 -15.54 7.26 -1.06
CA ALA A 21 -14.80 6.01 -0.95
C ALA A 21 -14.04 5.64 -2.25
N ASP A 22 -14.64 5.91 -3.41
CA ASP A 22 -14.07 5.57 -4.72
C ASP A 22 -12.76 6.33 -4.96
N LEU A 23 -12.66 7.54 -4.39
CA LEU A 23 -11.49 8.42 -4.49
C LEU A 23 -10.52 8.24 -3.32
N GLY A 24 -10.92 7.49 -2.28
CA GLY A 24 -10.17 7.37 -1.03
C GLY A 24 -10.18 8.64 -0.20
N ASP A 25 -11.20 9.47 -0.37
CA ASP A 25 -11.39 10.74 0.34
C ASP A 25 -12.30 10.54 1.57
N THR A 26 -12.22 11.44 2.54
CA THR A 26 -13.30 11.65 3.52
C THR A 26 -14.43 12.47 2.90
N ASP A 27 -15.62 12.50 3.51
CA ASP A 27 -16.76 13.28 2.98
C ASP A 27 -16.42 14.77 2.78
N VAL A 28 -15.65 15.36 3.71
CA VAL A 28 -15.20 16.75 3.61
C VAL A 28 -14.22 16.95 2.45
N GLN A 29 -13.27 16.02 2.26
CA GLN A 29 -12.32 16.08 1.16
C GLN A 29 -13.01 15.88 -0.19
N PHE A 30 -14.00 14.98 -0.23
CA PHE A 30 -14.81 14.71 -1.40
C PHE A 30 -15.61 15.95 -1.83
N ALA A 31 -16.32 16.59 -0.90
CA ALA A 31 -17.05 17.82 -1.16
C ALA A 31 -16.12 18.94 -1.69
N ALA A 32 -14.95 19.11 -1.07
CA ALA A 32 -13.97 20.09 -1.53
C ALA A 32 -13.43 19.76 -2.94
N ARG A 33 -13.17 18.49 -3.23
CA ARG A 33 -12.73 18.04 -4.56
C ARG A 33 -13.80 18.29 -5.61
N LEU A 34 -15.06 17.95 -5.32
CA LEU A 34 -16.16 18.18 -6.25
C LEU A 34 -16.34 19.66 -6.56
N ALA A 35 -16.33 20.52 -5.55
CA ALA A 35 -16.41 21.97 -5.74
C ALA A 35 -15.25 22.49 -6.61
N TYR A 36 -14.02 22.02 -6.34
CA TYR A 36 -12.84 22.38 -7.13
C TYR A 36 -12.96 21.92 -8.59
N VAL A 37 -13.33 20.65 -8.82
CA VAL A 37 -13.46 20.08 -10.16
C VAL A 37 -14.57 20.79 -10.94
N ALA A 38 -15.71 21.05 -10.31
CA ALA A 38 -16.82 21.74 -10.93
C ALA A 38 -16.46 23.17 -11.32
N ALA A 39 -15.85 23.93 -10.40
CA ALA A 39 -15.38 25.30 -10.69
C ALA A 39 -14.35 25.32 -11.83
N ALA A 40 -13.39 24.39 -11.82
CA ALA A 40 -12.37 24.28 -12.86
C ALA A 40 -12.96 23.89 -14.22
N ALA A 41 -13.99 23.05 -14.25
CA ALA A 41 -14.67 22.64 -15.48
C ALA A 41 -15.50 23.80 -16.06
N VAL A 42 -16.25 24.52 -15.23
CA VAL A 42 -17.05 25.68 -15.65
C VAL A 42 -16.15 26.83 -16.11
N ALA A 43 -14.99 27.05 -15.48
CA ALA A 43 -14.02 28.04 -15.94
C ALA A 43 -13.48 27.77 -17.35
N ARG A 44 -13.60 26.54 -17.87
CA ARG A 44 -13.23 26.18 -19.24
C ARG A 44 -14.38 26.37 -20.24
N ALA A 45 -15.58 26.73 -19.79
CA ALA A 45 -16.74 26.98 -20.65
C ALA A 45 -16.47 28.12 -21.65
N ASP A 46 -15.70 29.12 -21.23
CA ASP A 46 -15.42 30.35 -21.99
C ASP A 46 -14.28 30.22 -23.01
N LEU A 47 -13.77 29.01 -23.25
CA LEU A 47 -12.77 28.76 -24.31
C LEU A 47 -13.36 29.04 -25.71
N THR A 48 -12.51 29.16 -26.73
CA THR A 48 -12.96 29.37 -28.12
C THR A 48 -12.63 28.15 -28.98
N PRO A 49 -13.64 27.46 -29.57
CA PRO A 49 -15.08 27.68 -29.40
C PRO A 49 -15.56 27.30 -27.98
N PRO A 50 -16.68 27.89 -27.52
CA PRO A 50 -17.21 27.64 -26.17
C PRO A 50 -17.57 26.17 -25.99
N ALA A 51 -17.21 25.62 -24.85
CA ALA A 51 -17.52 24.23 -24.53
C ALA A 51 -19.02 24.09 -24.25
N THR A 52 -19.62 23.04 -24.79
CA THR A 52 -21.00 22.67 -24.47
C THR A 52 -21.10 22.11 -23.04
N ASN A 53 -22.27 22.19 -22.42
CA ASN A 53 -22.50 21.61 -21.08
C ASN A 53 -22.08 20.13 -21.01
N ALA A 54 -22.34 19.35 -22.06
CA ALA A 54 -21.93 17.94 -22.15
C ALA A 54 -20.40 17.77 -22.14
N GLN A 55 -19.66 18.67 -22.79
CA GLN A 55 -18.19 18.65 -22.78
C GLN A 55 -17.62 19.03 -21.41
N ILE A 56 -18.25 20.00 -20.74
CA ILE A 56 -17.88 20.42 -19.38
C ILE A 56 -18.08 19.25 -18.40
N GLU A 57 -19.26 18.62 -18.43
CA GLU A 57 -19.60 17.46 -17.60
C GLU A 57 -18.67 16.27 -17.87
N ALA A 58 -18.44 15.93 -19.14
CA ALA A 58 -17.54 14.85 -19.51
C ALA A 58 -16.09 15.09 -19.05
N GLY A 59 -15.61 16.34 -19.18
CA GLY A 59 -14.28 16.73 -18.68
C GLY A 59 -14.14 16.60 -17.17
N ALA A 60 -15.17 17.02 -16.42
CA ALA A 60 -15.21 16.86 -14.97
C ALA A 60 -15.24 15.38 -14.55
N ARG A 61 -16.09 14.56 -15.18
CA ARG A 61 -16.14 13.10 -14.95
C ARG A 61 -14.79 12.44 -15.23
N TYR A 62 -14.13 12.80 -16.33
CA TYR A 62 -12.84 12.24 -16.69
C TYR A 62 -11.77 12.47 -15.61
N LEU A 63 -11.77 13.65 -14.98
CA LEU A 63 -10.84 13.95 -13.88
C LEU A 63 -11.09 13.08 -12.65
N LEU A 64 -12.37 12.85 -12.30
CA LEU A 64 -12.75 12.02 -11.16
C LEU A 64 -12.47 10.53 -11.42
N ILE A 65 -12.82 10.01 -12.60
CA ILE A 65 -12.48 8.64 -13.03
C ILE A 65 -10.96 8.42 -12.97
N GLY A 66 -10.17 9.39 -13.44
CA GLY A 66 -8.71 9.32 -13.35
C GLY A 66 -8.21 9.24 -11.90
N ALA A 67 -8.89 9.91 -10.96
CA ALA A 67 -8.57 9.83 -9.54
C ALA A 67 -8.97 8.49 -8.92
N GLU A 68 -10.13 7.98 -9.28
CA GLU A 68 -10.62 6.65 -8.89
C GLU A 68 -9.68 5.54 -9.36
N ILE A 69 -9.28 5.55 -10.64
CA ILE A 69 -8.32 4.57 -11.18
C ILE A 69 -7.01 4.59 -10.37
N ARG A 70 -6.46 5.77 -10.07
CA ARG A 70 -5.25 5.89 -9.24
C ARG A 70 -5.48 5.33 -7.83
N GLN A 71 -6.66 5.50 -7.26
CA GLN A 71 -6.99 4.95 -5.97
C GLN A 71 -7.08 3.42 -6.01
N LEU A 72 -7.73 2.85 -7.02
CA LEU A 72 -7.81 1.41 -7.24
C LEU A 72 -6.42 0.79 -7.46
N THR A 73 -5.56 1.45 -8.23
CA THR A 73 -4.16 0.99 -8.41
C THR A 73 -3.41 0.98 -7.08
N ARG A 74 -3.54 2.04 -6.26
CA ARG A 74 -2.91 2.07 -4.93
C ARG A 74 -3.45 0.97 -4.01
N LEU A 75 -4.75 0.67 -4.08
CA LEU A 75 -5.35 -0.41 -3.31
C LEU A 75 -4.81 -1.77 -3.74
N ALA A 76 -4.74 -2.03 -5.05
CA ALA A 76 -4.20 -3.27 -5.59
C ALA A 76 -2.72 -3.48 -5.17
N GLU A 77 -1.89 -2.44 -5.22
CA GLU A 77 -0.50 -2.53 -4.78
C GLU A 77 -0.37 -2.80 -3.27
N ARG A 78 -1.24 -2.20 -2.44
CA ARG A 78 -1.28 -2.51 -1.00
C ARG A 78 -1.64 -3.98 -0.76
N GLN A 79 -2.70 -4.48 -1.40
CA GLN A 79 -3.13 -5.88 -1.27
C GLN A 79 -2.03 -6.85 -1.71
N LYS A 80 -1.34 -6.54 -2.81
CA LYS A 80 -0.20 -7.31 -3.29
C LYS A 80 0.95 -7.33 -2.28
N SER A 81 1.26 -6.19 -1.67
CA SER A 81 2.32 -6.09 -0.66
C SER A 81 1.97 -6.87 0.61
N GLU A 82 0.72 -6.82 1.06
CA GLU A 82 0.22 -7.54 2.23
C GLU A 82 0.27 -9.06 2.00
N SER A 83 -0.18 -9.52 0.84
CA SER A 83 -0.09 -10.93 0.45
C SER A 83 1.37 -11.41 0.38
N GLY A 84 2.28 -10.62 -0.19
CA GLY A 84 3.70 -10.93 -0.22
C GLY A 84 4.30 -11.06 1.18
N ALA A 85 3.94 -10.16 2.11
CA ALA A 85 4.40 -10.19 3.49
C ALA A 85 3.86 -11.39 4.28
N GLU A 86 2.64 -11.84 3.99
CA GLU A 86 2.08 -13.07 4.57
C GLU A 86 2.84 -14.31 4.10
N ILE A 87 3.07 -14.44 2.79
CA ILE A 87 3.84 -15.57 2.22
C ILE A 87 5.25 -15.64 2.82
N GLN A 88 5.91 -14.50 3.01
CA GLN A 88 7.25 -14.45 3.60
C GLN A 88 7.25 -14.91 5.07
N ARG A 89 6.25 -14.51 5.86
CA ARG A 89 6.11 -14.95 7.26
C ARG A 89 5.85 -16.45 7.35
N ASP A 90 5.00 -16.99 6.49
CA ASP A 90 4.73 -18.41 6.42
C ASP A 90 5.97 -19.22 6.02
N LEU A 91 6.72 -18.75 5.01
CA LEU A 91 7.96 -19.40 4.60
C LEU A 91 9.01 -19.36 5.72
N ALA A 92 9.17 -18.22 6.39
CA ALA A 92 10.08 -18.08 7.52
C ALA A 92 9.71 -19.06 8.66
N THR A 93 8.42 -19.20 8.95
CA THR A 93 7.91 -20.14 9.95
C THR A 93 8.21 -21.58 9.55
N ARG A 94 7.93 -21.97 8.31
CA ARG A 94 8.22 -23.33 7.79
C ARG A 94 9.72 -23.65 7.83
N LEU A 95 10.57 -22.69 7.45
CA LEU A 95 12.03 -22.86 7.49
C LEU A 95 12.55 -23.00 8.93
N ALA A 96 11.97 -22.28 9.89
CA ALA A 96 12.31 -22.42 11.30
C ALA A 96 11.95 -23.81 11.83
N SER A 97 10.76 -24.32 11.51
CA SER A 97 10.35 -25.69 11.86
C SER A 97 11.26 -26.74 11.21
N LEU A 98 11.57 -26.62 9.92
CA LEU A 98 12.46 -27.54 9.22
C LEU A 98 13.86 -27.58 9.86
N ARG A 99 14.39 -26.42 10.27
CA ARG A 99 15.69 -26.35 10.97
C ARG A 99 15.65 -27.06 12.33
N LEU A 100 14.55 -26.92 13.07
CA LEU A 100 14.36 -27.61 14.34
C LEU A 100 14.26 -29.13 14.15
N ASP A 101 13.50 -29.58 13.15
CA ASP A 101 13.36 -31.01 12.82
C ASP A 101 14.70 -31.61 12.42
N LEU A 102 15.48 -30.93 11.57
CA LEU A 102 16.83 -31.35 11.18
C LEU A 102 17.77 -31.40 12.38
N GLN A 103 17.74 -30.40 13.27
CA GLN A 103 18.57 -30.40 14.47
C GLN A 103 18.20 -31.57 15.40
N THR A 104 16.92 -31.86 15.55
CA THR A 104 16.42 -32.99 16.35
C THR A 104 16.85 -34.32 15.74
N ALA A 105 16.75 -34.47 14.42
CA ALA A 105 17.21 -35.65 13.70
C ALA A 105 18.73 -35.87 13.80
N LEU A 106 19.54 -34.80 13.76
CA LEU A 106 21.00 -34.87 13.94
C LEU A 106 21.40 -35.27 15.36
N VAL A 107 20.68 -34.79 16.38
CA VAL A 107 20.89 -35.22 17.77
C VAL A 107 20.51 -36.70 17.92
N ALA A 108 19.36 -37.10 17.36
CA ALA A 108 18.89 -38.49 17.42
C ALA A 108 19.82 -39.47 16.67
N SER A 109 20.48 -39.03 15.59
CA SER A 109 21.44 -39.84 14.84
C SER A 109 22.84 -39.91 15.48
N GLY A 110 23.04 -39.24 16.62
CA GLY A 110 24.34 -39.19 17.30
C GLY A 110 25.39 -38.30 16.62
N GLN A 111 25.01 -37.53 15.59
CA GLN A 111 25.87 -36.59 14.87
C GLN A 111 25.72 -35.15 15.40
N ALA A 112 25.62 -34.97 16.72
CA ALA A 112 25.57 -33.64 17.31
C ALA A 112 26.90 -32.89 17.04
N PRO A 113 26.88 -31.59 16.72
CA PRO A 113 28.10 -30.84 16.46
C PRO A 113 29.02 -30.89 17.68
N ALA A 114 30.27 -31.30 17.45
CA ALA A 114 31.30 -31.44 18.48
C ALA A 114 31.39 -30.13 19.28
N ARG A 115 31.03 -30.21 20.57
CA ARG A 115 31.27 -29.14 21.54
C ARG A 115 32.78 -28.90 21.54
N ALA A 116 33.23 -27.73 21.08
CA ALA A 116 34.63 -27.34 21.14
C ALA A 116 35.13 -27.52 22.59
N GLY A 117 35.97 -28.53 22.78
CA GLY A 117 36.45 -28.96 24.09
C GLY A 117 37.31 -27.88 24.72
N ARG A 118 36.88 -27.39 25.88
CA ARG A 118 37.77 -26.70 26.82
C ARG A 118 38.61 -27.78 27.50
N GLN A 119 39.75 -28.14 26.91
CA GLN A 119 40.79 -28.94 27.55
C GLN A 119 42.12 -28.20 27.43
N GLY A 120 42.71 -27.92 28.59
CA GLY A 120 43.97 -27.21 28.76
C GLY A 120 44.24 -27.03 30.23
N SER A 121 44.32 -28.15 30.96
CA SER A 121 44.89 -28.21 32.30
C SER A 121 46.36 -27.81 32.23
N VAL A 122 46.70 -26.64 32.77
CA VAL A 122 48.10 -26.27 33.03
C VAL A 122 48.32 -26.47 34.53
N SER A 123 48.97 -27.58 34.89
CA SER A 123 49.61 -27.72 36.20
C SER A 123 50.77 -26.72 36.26
N VAL A 124 50.73 -25.82 37.24
CA VAL A 124 51.87 -24.97 37.58
C VAL A 124 52.54 -25.59 38.80
N ASP A 125 53.65 -26.29 38.56
CA ASP A 125 54.58 -26.68 39.62
C ASP A 125 55.24 -25.40 40.17
N VAL A 126 54.95 -25.10 41.44
CA VAL A 126 55.59 -24.01 42.19
C VAL A 126 56.92 -24.54 42.72
N VAL A 127 58.00 -24.28 41.99
CA VAL A 127 59.36 -24.48 42.51
C VAL A 127 59.65 -23.36 43.50
N SER A 128 59.73 -23.74 44.78
CA SER A 128 60.29 -22.91 45.85
C SER A 128 61.81 -22.84 45.69
N VAL A 129 62.38 -21.64 45.73
CA VAL A 129 63.80 -21.45 46.05
C VAL A 129 63.89 -20.33 47.10
N PHE A 130 64.57 -20.69 48.18
CA PHE A 130 64.94 -19.86 49.33
C PHE A 130 65.86 -18.70 48.94
#